data_AF-A0A3M1QR94-F1
#
_entry.id   AF-A0A3M1QR94-F1
#
_cell.length_a   1.000
_cell.length_b   1.000
_cell.length_c   1.000
_cell.angle_alpha   90.00
_cell.angle_beta   90.00
_cell.angle_gamma   90.00
#
_symmetry.space_group_name_H-M   'P 1'
#
loop_
_entity.id
_entity.type
_entity.pdbx_description
1 polymer ?
#
loop_
_entity_poly.entity_id
_entity_poly.type
_entity_poly.pdbx_seq_one_letter_code
_entity_poly.pdbx_strand_id
1 'polypeptide(L)'
;MSTIHATTLGEHTPAQTIERRDEHGRVPPRWKLRFRWLIRPRRVLLVLAALWVLNIFDLGFTLLEATRANFIELNPLVGEHVRTNPAFVVAYKITLVAVGSTILLVLRRQRVAELGCWFLFAIYALLLMHWSGYYAYLHDTLSDPATNVSPLTGMITPF
;
A
#
# COMPACT_ATOMS: atom_id res chain seq x y z
N MET A 1 -13.57 -27.85 79.06
CA MET A 1 -12.62 -28.31 78.01
C MET A 1 -12.22 -27.07 77.25
N SER A 2 -11.16 -26.31 77.60
CA SER A 2 -9.74 -26.70 77.70
C SER A 2 -9.31 -27.43 76.41
N THR A 3 -8.32 -27.01 75.62
CA THR A 3 -7.02 -26.44 76.04
C THR A 3 -6.37 -25.65 74.89
N ILE A 4 -5.73 -24.54 75.25
CA ILE A 4 -4.81 -23.73 74.44
C ILE A 4 -3.45 -24.45 74.36
N HIS A 5 -2.83 -24.54 73.18
CA HIS A 5 -1.37 -24.72 72.99
C HIS A 5 -1.01 -24.06 71.64
N ALA A 6 -0.38 -22.89 71.57
CA ALA A 6 0.97 -22.52 72.00
C ALA A 6 2.09 -23.13 71.13
N THR A 7 2.64 -22.26 70.28
CA THR A 7 4.08 -22.07 70.04
C THR A 7 4.81 -23.12 69.20
N THR A 8 5.18 -22.71 67.99
CA THR A 8 6.48 -23.10 67.42
C THR A 8 7.10 -21.89 66.74
N LEU A 9 8.03 -21.29 67.49
CA LEU A 9 8.98 -20.28 67.09
C LEU A 9 10.02 -20.98 66.17
N GLY A 10 10.06 -20.63 64.90
CA GLY A 10 10.96 -21.25 63.91
C GLY A 10 11.69 -20.20 63.09
N GLU A 11 12.87 -19.83 63.58
CA GLU A 11 14.05 -19.35 62.84
C GLU A 11 13.86 -18.36 61.69
N HIS A 12 14.17 -17.11 62.03
CA HIS A 12 14.80 -16.13 61.17
C HIS A 12 15.95 -16.74 60.33
N THR A 13 15.72 -16.96 59.04
CA THR A 13 16.77 -16.97 58.01
C THR A 13 16.62 -15.71 57.16
N PRO A 14 17.36 -14.62 57.44
CA PRO A 14 17.39 -13.47 56.56
C PRO A 14 18.30 -13.77 55.37
N ALA A 15 17.81 -14.56 54.42
CA ALA A 15 18.23 -14.41 53.04
C ALA A 15 17.54 -13.13 52.54
N GLN A 16 18.11 -11.92 52.64
CA GLN A 16 19.27 -11.47 51.86
C GLN A 16 19.32 -12.04 50.43
N THR A 17 18.17 -12.37 49.84
CA THR A 17 18.04 -12.38 48.39
C THR A 17 17.86 -10.94 47.96
N ILE A 18 19.01 -10.24 47.92
CA ILE A 18 19.41 -9.28 46.90
C ILE A 18 18.19 -8.73 46.16
N GLU A 19 17.45 -7.90 46.88
CA GLU A 19 16.70 -6.81 46.30
C GLU A 19 17.78 -5.93 45.67
N ARG A 20 18.22 -6.31 44.46
CA ARG A 20 18.95 -5.43 43.56
C ARG A 20 17.91 -4.41 43.14
N ARG A 21 17.64 -3.52 44.10
CA ARG A 21 16.93 -2.29 43.94
C ARG A 21 17.81 -1.55 42.98
N ASP A 22 17.41 -1.54 41.72
CA ASP A 22 18.06 -0.76 40.69
C ASP A 22 17.84 0.71 41.08
N GLU A 23 18.66 1.23 41.99
CA GLU A 23 18.61 2.60 42.53
C GLU A 23 18.93 3.66 41.48
N HIS A 24 19.03 3.26 40.22
CA HIS A 24 18.80 4.16 39.13
C HIS A 24 17.29 4.28 38.91
N GLY A 25 16.64 5.04 39.79
CA GLY A 25 15.34 5.69 39.58
C GLY A 25 15.36 6.68 38.40
N ARG A 26 16.10 6.36 37.35
CA ARG A 26 16.08 7.01 36.05
C ARG A 26 14.74 6.66 35.42
N VAL A 27 13.76 7.51 35.68
CA VAL A 27 12.57 7.65 34.83
C VAL A 27 13.07 7.55 33.39
N PRO A 28 12.63 6.55 32.60
CA PRO A 28 13.11 6.40 31.24
C PRO A 28 12.86 7.75 30.53
N PRO A 29 13.89 8.33 29.92
CA PRO A 29 13.82 9.73 29.57
C PRO A 29 12.72 9.90 28.51
N ARG A 30 11.81 10.85 28.75
CA ARG A 30 10.52 11.04 28.04
C ARG A 30 10.67 11.10 26.51
N TRP A 31 11.88 11.35 25.99
CA TRP A 31 12.17 11.33 24.56
C TRP A 31 12.06 9.93 23.93
N LYS A 32 12.35 8.82 24.63
CA LYS A 32 12.22 7.46 24.07
C LYS A 32 10.77 7.09 23.73
N LEU A 33 9.80 7.65 24.44
CA LEU A 33 8.37 7.49 24.15
C LEU A 33 7.96 8.27 22.90
N ARG A 34 8.50 9.47 22.64
CA ARG A 34 8.18 10.25 21.42
C ARG A 34 8.64 9.55 20.14
N PHE A 35 9.75 8.81 20.16
CA PHE A 35 10.26 8.11 18.97
C PHE A 35 9.38 6.92 18.54
N ARG A 36 8.76 6.19 19.47
CA ARG A 36 7.85 5.09 19.12
C ARG A 36 6.60 5.56 18.36
N TRP A 37 6.11 6.77 18.66
CA TRP A 37 5.01 7.41 17.94
C TRP A 37 5.39 7.93 16.56
N LEU A 38 6.69 8.09 16.25
CA LEU A 38 7.16 8.54 14.93
C LEU A 38 7.27 7.40 13.91
N ILE A 39 7.35 6.14 14.34
CA ILE A 39 7.49 4.99 13.44
C ILE A 39 6.19 4.71 12.67
N ARG A 40 5.03 4.83 13.34
CA ARG A 40 3.71 4.62 12.73
C ARG A 40 3.34 5.62 11.62
N PRO A 41 3.41 6.95 11.83
CA PRO A 41 3.07 7.92 10.79
C PRO A 41 4.05 7.86 9.62
N ARG A 42 5.32 7.50 9.85
CA ARG A 42 6.30 7.27 8.78
C ARG A 42 5.87 6.14 7.84
N ARG A 43 5.33 5.03 8.35
CA ARG A 43 4.84 3.92 7.52
C ARG A 43 3.69 4.37 6.62
N VAL A 44 2.71 5.08 7.19
CA VAL A 44 1.57 5.60 6.41
C VAL A 44 2.06 6.57 5.33
N LEU A 45 3.00 7.45 5.64
CA LEU A 45 3.57 8.38 4.65
C LEU A 45 4.35 7.66 3.54
N LEU A 46 5.13 6.61 3.85
CA LEU A 46 5.85 5.82 2.86
C LEU A 46 4.89 5.04 1.95
N VAL A 47 3.87 4.40 2.51
CA VAL A 47 2.84 3.70 1.73
C VAL A 47 2.06 4.68 0.86
N LEU A 48 1.74 5.87 1.40
CA LEU A 48 1.07 6.92 0.64
C LEU A 48 1.94 7.42 -0.51
N ALA A 49 3.25 7.63 -0.29
CA ALA A 49 4.18 7.98 -1.35
C ALA A 49 4.25 6.91 -2.43
N ALA A 50 4.30 5.62 -2.05
CA ALA A 50 4.24 4.51 -2.98
C ALA A 50 2.92 4.48 -3.78
N LEU A 51 1.78 4.77 -3.13
CA LEU A 51 0.47 4.88 -3.80
C LEU A 51 0.44 6.01 -4.82
N TRP A 52 1.07 7.15 -4.55
CA TRP A 52 1.21 8.23 -5.53
C TRP A 52 2.01 7.80 -6.76
N VAL A 53 3.14 7.12 -6.55
CA VAL A 53 3.95 6.57 -7.66
C VAL A 53 3.12 5.58 -8.48
N LEU A 54 2.43 4.64 -7.83
CA LEU A 54 1.58 3.65 -8.50
C LEU A 54 0.44 4.32 -9.29
N ASN A 55 -0.16 5.39 -8.76
CA ASN A 55 -1.18 6.16 -9.46
C ASN A 55 -0.66 6.90 -10.70
N ILE A 56 0.57 7.41 -10.65
CA ILE A 56 1.21 8.03 -11.82
C ILE A 56 1.44 6.98 -12.92
N PHE A 57 1.91 5.79 -12.56
CA PHE A 57 2.04 4.67 -13.51
C PHE A 57 0.68 4.26 -14.10
N ASP A 58 -0.33 4.08 -13.26
CA ASP A 58 -1.70 3.76 -13.71
C ASP A 58 -2.26 4.80 -14.68
N LEU A 59 -2.06 6.09 -14.37
CA LEU A 59 -2.44 7.19 -15.26
C LEU A 59 -1.68 7.13 -16.59
N GLY A 60 -0.37 6.86 -16.56
CA GLY A 60 0.45 6.68 -17.76
C GLY A 60 -0.07 5.56 -18.66
N PHE A 61 -0.39 4.40 -18.09
CA PHE A 61 -0.97 3.28 -18.85
C PHE A 61 -2.36 3.58 -19.37
N THR A 62 -3.20 4.27 -18.58
CA THR A 62 -4.53 4.71 -19.03
C THR A 62 -4.41 5.63 -20.24
N LEU A 63 -3.51 6.61 -20.20
CA LEU A 63 -3.31 7.54 -21.32
C LEU A 63 -2.73 6.84 -22.56
N LEU A 64 -1.82 5.88 -22.36
CA LEU A 64 -1.25 5.12 -23.47
C LEU A 64 -2.34 4.30 -24.18
N GLU A 65 -3.18 3.61 -23.40
CA GLU A 65 -4.24 2.76 -23.95
C GLU A 65 -5.42 3.58 -24.49
N ALA A 66 -5.70 4.78 -23.94
CA ALA A 66 -6.73 5.69 -24.44
C ALA A 66 -6.53 6.11 -25.91
N THR A 67 -5.29 6.04 -26.42
CA THR A 67 -5.00 6.29 -27.84
C THR A 67 -5.40 5.13 -28.76
N ARG A 68 -5.69 3.94 -28.21
CA ARG A 68 -6.04 2.75 -28.99
C ARG A 68 -7.55 2.65 -29.22
N ALA A 69 -7.93 2.22 -30.42
CA ALA A 69 -9.33 2.19 -30.86
C ALA A 69 -10.24 1.31 -29.97
N ASN A 70 -9.70 0.21 -29.44
CA ASN A 70 -10.45 -0.80 -28.69
C ASN A 70 -10.51 -0.56 -27.18
N PHE A 71 -10.03 0.58 -26.67
CA PHE A 71 -10.12 0.86 -25.25
C PHE A 71 -11.56 1.20 -24.85
N ILE A 72 -12.13 0.34 -23.99
CA ILE A 72 -13.42 0.56 -23.33
C ILE A 72 -13.10 0.96 -21.89
N GLU A 73 -13.21 2.25 -21.60
CA GLU A 73 -13.04 2.76 -20.25
C GLU A 73 -14.20 2.27 -19.37
N LEU A 74 -13.90 1.52 -18.30
CA LEU A 74 -14.94 1.04 -17.38
C LEU A 74 -15.58 2.17 -16.55
N ASN A 75 -14.94 3.33 -16.46
CA ASN A 75 -15.47 4.46 -15.71
C ASN A 75 -16.42 5.29 -16.60
N PRO A 76 -17.75 5.24 -16.38
CA PRO A 76 -18.72 5.91 -17.24
C PRO A 76 -18.57 7.44 -17.23
N LEU A 77 -18.04 8.02 -16.15
CA LEU A 77 -17.81 9.48 -16.06
C LEU A 77 -16.64 9.95 -16.94
N VAL A 78 -15.67 9.06 -17.18
CA VAL A 78 -14.44 9.37 -17.90
C VAL A 78 -14.51 8.89 -19.35
N GLY A 79 -15.26 7.81 -19.62
CA GLY A 79 -15.26 7.16 -20.93
C GLY A 79 -15.68 8.05 -22.09
N GLU A 80 -16.58 9.01 -21.87
CA GLU A 80 -17.00 9.98 -22.90
C GLU A 80 -15.91 11.03 -23.19
N HIS A 81 -15.07 11.34 -22.19
CA HIS A 81 -14.10 12.43 -22.25
C HIS A 81 -12.67 11.95 -22.52
N VAL A 82 -12.39 10.64 -22.43
CA VAL A 82 -11.01 10.14 -22.53
C VAL A 82 -10.36 10.43 -23.89
N ARG A 83 -11.15 10.39 -24.97
CA ARG A 83 -10.65 10.65 -26.34
C ARG A 83 -10.64 12.14 -26.69
N THR A 84 -11.59 12.91 -26.16
CA THR A 84 -11.78 14.32 -26.52
C THR A 84 -10.99 15.27 -25.63
N ASN A 85 -10.73 14.89 -24.37
CA ASN A 85 -10.07 15.73 -23.39
C ASN A 85 -9.22 14.89 -22.40
N PRO A 86 -8.01 14.47 -22.79
CA PRO A 86 -7.12 13.70 -21.90
C PRO A 86 -6.72 14.49 -20.64
N ALA A 87 -6.70 15.82 -20.70
CA ALA A 87 -6.42 16.67 -19.54
C ALA A 87 -7.50 16.55 -18.45
N PHE A 88 -8.77 16.38 -18.84
CA PHE A 88 -9.85 16.12 -17.90
C PHE A 88 -9.64 14.82 -17.13
N VAL A 89 -9.19 13.76 -17.81
CA VAL A 89 -8.92 12.45 -17.20
C VAL A 89 -7.79 12.54 -16.18
N VAL A 90 -6.71 13.24 -16.54
CA VAL A 90 -5.58 13.52 -15.66
C VAL A 90 -6.05 14.28 -14.41
N ALA A 91 -6.79 15.37 -14.60
CA ALA A 91 -7.30 16.19 -13.50
C ALA A 91 -8.25 15.40 -12.58
N TYR A 92 -9.14 14.59 -13.15
CA TYR A 92 -10.06 13.73 -12.41
C TYR A 92 -9.32 12.70 -11.55
N LYS A 93 -8.36 11.96 -12.13
CA LYS A 93 -7.55 10.99 -11.36
C LYS A 93 -6.72 11.68 -10.27
N ILE A 94 -6.04 12.78 -10.58
CA ILE A 94 -5.26 13.53 -9.59
C ILE A 94 -6.15 14.01 -8.44
N THR A 95 -7.36 14.51 -8.74
CA THR A 95 -8.31 14.97 -7.72
C THR A 95 -8.74 13.83 -6.82
N LEU A 96 -9.08 12.66 -7.37
CA LEU A 96 -9.44 11.48 -6.57
C LEU A 96 -8.30 11.03 -5.66
N VAL A 97 -7.07 10.96 -6.19
CA VAL A 97 -5.89 10.58 -5.41
C VAL A 97 -5.59 11.60 -4.31
N ALA A 98 -5.70 12.89 -4.60
CA ALA A 98 -5.49 13.96 -3.64
C ALA A 98 -6.55 13.94 -2.52
N VAL A 99 -7.83 13.77 -2.85
CA VAL A 99 -8.91 13.65 -1.88
C VAL A 99 -8.72 12.41 -1.00
N GLY A 100 -8.49 11.25 -1.60
CA GLY A 100 -8.23 10.00 -0.87
C GLY A 100 -7.01 10.10 0.04
N SER A 101 -5.92 10.69 -0.46
CA SER A 101 -4.70 10.95 0.31
C SER A 101 -4.97 11.87 1.49
N THR A 102 -5.76 12.93 1.29
CA THR A 102 -6.12 13.87 2.36
C THR A 102 -6.92 13.17 3.46
N ILE A 103 -7.89 12.34 3.10
CA ILE A 103 -8.68 11.54 4.05
C ILE A 103 -7.76 10.62 4.87
N LEU A 104 -6.85 9.90 4.22
CA LEU A 104 -5.89 9.01 4.90
C LEU A 104 -4.92 9.79 5.80
N LEU A 105 -4.48 10.98 5.38
CA LEU A 105 -3.62 11.85 6.18
C LEU A 105 -4.32 12.42 7.41
N VAL A 106 -5.61 12.73 7.33
CA VAL A 106 -6.42 13.16 8.48
C VAL A 106 -6.64 11.99 9.43
N LEU A 107 -6.91 10.79 8.91
CA LEU A 107 -7.16 9.58 9.68
C LEU A 107 -5.89 8.84 10.13
N ARG A 108 -4.68 9.37 9.85
CA ARG A 108 -3.38 8.70 10.09
C ARG A 108 -3.11 8.23 11.52
N ARG A 109 -3.89 8.69 12.50
CA ARG A 109 -3.81 8.27 13.91
C ARG A 109 -4.60 7.00 14.21
N GLN A 110 -5.48 6.57 13.31
CA GLN A 110 -6.34 5.39 13.46
C GLN A 110 -5.70 4.15 12.86
N ARG A 111 -5.82 2.99 13.53
CA ARG A 111 -5.34 1.70 12.98
C ARG A 111 -6.04 1.32 11.68
N VAL A 112 -7.28 1.77 11.52
CA VAL A 112 -8.08 1.56 10.29
C VAL A 112 -7.42 2.23 9.08
N ALA A 113 -6.78 3.39 9.25
CA ALA A 113 -6.08 4.06 8.15
C ALA A 113 -4.82 3.28 7.70
N GLU A 114 -4.10 2.65 8.63
CA GLU A 114 -2.97 1.80 8.31
C GLU A 114 -3.43 0.57 7.50
N LEU A 115 -4.49 -0.10 7.95
CA LEU A 115 -5.08 -1.23 7.22
C LEU A 115 -5.59 -0.82 5.83
N GLY A 116 -6.27 0.33 5.74
CA GLY A 116 -6.75 0.89 4.48
C GLY A 116 -5.61 1.21 3.50
N CYS A 117 -4.51 1.79 3.98
CA CYS A 117 -3.32 2.04 3.16
C CYS A 117 -2.69 0.74 2.64
N TRP A 118 -2.55 -0.29 3.49
CA TRP A 118 -2.02 -1.59 3.08
C TRP A 118 -2.94 -2.29 2.08
N PHE A 119 -4.25 -2.22 2.29
CA PHE A 119 -5.24 -2.77 1.39
C PHE A 119 -5.21 -2.08 0.01
N LEU A 120 -5.19 -0.75 -0.02
CA LEU A 120 -5.03 0.02 -1.26
C LEU A 120 -3.72 -0.34 -1.96
N PHE A 121 -2.60 -0.41 -1.22
CA PHE A 121 -1.31 -0.79 -1.77
C PHE A 121 -1.36 -2.17 -2.42
N ALA A 122 -2.00 -3.16 -1.78
CA ALA A 122 -2.18 -4.49 -2.36
C ALA A 122 -3.01 -4.47 -3.65
N ILE A 123 -4.10 -3.71 -3.71
CA ILE A 123 -4.91 -3.54 -4.93
C ILE A 123 -4.06 -2.95 -6.05
N TYR A 124 -3.31 -1.87 -5.80
CA TYR A 124 -2.47 -1.25 -6.83
C TYR A 124 -1.32 -2.17 -7.25
N ALA A 125 -0.77 -2.99 -6.35
CA ALA A 125 0.23 -3.98 -6.69
C ALA A 125 -0.34 -5.06 -7.63
N LEU A 126 -1.55 -5.56 -7.36
CA LEU A 126 -2.25 -6.50 -8.25
C LEU A 126 -2.54 -5.87 -9.61
N LEU A 127 -2.97 -4.62 -9.63
CA LEU A 127 -3.21 -3.89 -10.87
C LEU A 127 -1.92 -3.73 -11.68
N LEU A 128 -0.80 -3.41 -11.03
CA LEU A 128 0.51 -3.35 -11.67
C LEU A 128 0.94 -4.71 -12.24
N MET A 129 0.71 -5.81 -11.51
CA MET A 129 0.96 -7.17 -12.00
C MET A 129 0.12 -7.47 -13.25
N HIS A 130 -1.16 -7.11 -13.24
CA HIS A 130 -2.04 -7.27 -14.39
C HIS A 130 -1.52 -6.52 -15.62
N TRP A 131 -1.15 -5.24 -15.47
CA TRP A 131 -0.54 -4.45 -16.54
C TRP A 131 0.77 -5.07 -17.04
N SER A 132 1.64 -5.54 -16.14
CA SER A 132 2.90 -6.16 -16.52
C SER A 132 2.70 -7.42 -17.38
N GLY A 133 1.71 -8.24 -17.04
CA GLY A 133 1.34 -9.42 -17.83
C GLY A 133 0.77 -9.05 -19.20
N TYR A 134 -0.07 -8.02 -19.26
CA TYR A 134 -0.61 -7.51 -20.52
C TYR A 134 0.48 -7.03 -21.48
N TYR A 135 1.46 -6.26 -20.99
CA TYR A 135 2.56 -5.77 -21.83
C TYR A 135 3.54 -6.88 -22.24
N ALA A 136 3.78 -7.87 -21.38
CA ALA A 136 4.59 -9.04 -21.75
C ALA A 136 3.92 -9.81 -22.89
N TYR A 137 2.63 -10.10 -22.77
CA TYR A 137 1.86 -10.78 -23.81
C TYR A 137 1.83 -9.99 -25.13
N LEU A 138 1.67 -8.66 -25.05
CA LEU A 138 1.69 -7.80 -26.22
C LEU A 138 3.07 -7.80 -26.90
N HIS A 139 4.16 -7.81 -26.13
CA HIS A 139 5.52 -7.86 -26.67
C HIS A 139 5.79 -9.18 -27.41
N ASP A 140 5.37 -10.31 -26.85
CA ASP A 140 5.52 -11.63 -27.49
C ASP A 140 4.74 -11.70 -28.80
N THR A 141 3.49 -11.20 -28.81
CA THR A 141 2.63 -11.21 -29.99
C THR A 141 3.18 -10.35 -31.14
N LEU A 142 3.80 -9.21 -30.82
CA LEU A 142 4.42 -8.32 -31.80
C LEU A 142 5.79 -8.82 -32.29
N SER A 143 6.47 -9.64 -31.48
CA SER A 143 7.79 -10.19 -31.80
C SER A 143 7.71 -11.50 -32.60
N ASP A 144 6.55 -12.14 -32.66
CA ASP A 144 6.34 -13.36 -33.44
C ASP A 144 6.42 -13.06 -34.96
N PRO A 145 7.41 -13.58 -35.70
CA PRO A 145 7.50 -13.39 -37.15
C PRO A 145 6.33 -14.04 -37.90
N ALA A 146 5.64 -15.02 -37.31
CA ALA A 146 4.50 -15.69 -37.92
C ALA A 146 3.22 -14.84 -37.94
N THR A 147 3.10 -13.83 -37.07
CA THR A 147 2.01 -12.83 -37.12
C THR A 147 2.40 -11.59 -37.93
N ASN A 148 3.70 -11.38 -38.15
CA ASN A 148 4.26 -10.26 -38.92
C ASN A 148 4.28 -10.49 -40.45
N VAL A 149 3.74 -11.62 -40.94
CA VAL A 149 3.43 -11.77 -42.36
C VAL A 149 2.31 -10.79 -42.71
N SER A 150 2.69 -9.71 -43.38
CA SER A 150 1.78 -8.67 -43.84
C SER A 150 0.57 -9.30 -44.56
N PRO A 151 -0.67 -8.87 -44.27
CA PRO A 151 -1.86 -9.31 -45.00
C PRO A 151 -1.75 -9.15 -46.52
N LEU A 152 -0.84 -8.28 -46.98
CA LEU A 152 -0.51 -8.03 -48.37
C LEU A 152 0.08 -9.25 -49.11
N THR A 153 0.73 -10.20 -48.43
CA THR A 153 1.26 -11.41 -49.08
C THR A 153 0.17 -12.42 -49.44
N GLY A 154 -1.02 -12.34 -48.81
CA GLY A 154 -2.18 -13.18 -49.12
C GLY A 154 -3.09 -12.63 -50.23
N MET A 155 -2.84 -11.42 -50.74
CA MET A 155 -3.70 -10.75 -51.74
C MET A 155 -3.12 -10.78 -53.16
N ILE A 156 -2.01 -11.51 -53.39
CA ILE A 156 -1.41 -11.76 -54.71
C ILE A 156 -1.49 -13.27 -55.02
N THR A 157 -2.70 -13.82 -55.09
CA THR A 157 -2.94 -15.05 -55.86
C THR A 157 -3.67 -14.66 -57.13
N PRO A 158 -3.02 -14.69 -58.31
CA PRO A 158 -3.67 -14.39 -59.56
C PRO A 158 -4.60 -15.56 -59.92
N PHE A 159 -5.85 -15.23 -60.27
CA PHE A 159 -6.64 -16.06 -61.16
C PHE A 159 -6.10 -15.95 -62.58
#